data_AF-A0A7C6VYL3-F1
#
_entry.id   AF-A0A7C6VYL3-F1
#
_cell.length_a   1.000
_cell.length_b   1.000
_cell.length_c   1.000
_cell.angle_alpha   90.00
_cell.angle_beta   90.00
_cell.angle_gamma   90.00
#
_symmetry.space_group_name_H-M   'P 1'
#
loop_
_entity.id
_entity.type
_entity.pdbx_description
1 polymer ?
#
loop_
_entity_poly.entity_id
_entity_poly.type
_entity_poly.pdbx_seq_one_letter_code
_entity_poly.pdbx_strand_id
1 'polypeptide(L)'
;MQLPTCVCHMAVFSLLIGGLVFPFQSLAENEKMKPLNAEDFSQIVRLIIDHPDLQQYYHAELPGRAPLRILKQESFPEKLLLSKFDVPVDYLPREEIREGDEAYLDLKKIDLESGKIVVEFEYPIEGVAGKAEFGNQQGAWAIQRFEIVER
;
A
#
# COMPACT_ATOMS: atom_id res chain seq x y z
N MET A 1 -75.32 -12.93 -40.85
CA MET A 1 -75.70 -11.98 -39.78
C MET A 1 -74.41 -11.59 -39.10
N GLN A 2 -73.75 -10.56 -39.63
CA GLN A 2 -73.70 -9.19 -39.08
C GLN A 2 -72.91 -9.09 -37.77
N LEU A 3 -71.69 -8.55 -37.92
CA LEU A 3 -70.88 -7.95 -36.85
C LEU A 3 -71.61 -6.76 -36.23
N PRO A 4 -71.17 -6.34 -35.04
CA PRO A 4 -70.62 -4.99 -35.00
C PRO A 4 -69.28 -4.90 -34.27
N THR A 5 -68.45 -4.06 -34.88
CA THR A 5 -67.26 -3.38 -34.40
C THR A 5 -67.42 -2.74 -33.02
N CYS A 6 -66.38 -2.86 -32.19
CA CYS A 6 -66.03 -1.82 -31.23
C CYS A 6 -64.53 -1.50 -31.38
N VAL A 7 -64.28 -0.29 -31.85
CA VAL A 7 -62.96 0.32 -32.02
C VAL A 7 -62.56 0.91 -30.67
N CYS A 8 -61.43 0.48 -30.12
CA CYS A 8 -60.72 1.26 -29.09
C CYS A 8 -59.30 1.55 -29.56
N HIS A 9 -59.03 2.86 -29.53
CA HIS A 9 -57.83 3.59 -29.88
C HIS A 9 -56.50 2.99 -29.37
N MET A 10 -55.51 3.08 -30.26
CA MET A 10 -54.17 3.63 -30.02
C MET A 10 -53.36 3.07 -28.84
N ALA A 11 -52.33 2.29 -29.15
CA ALA A 11 -50.95 2.81 -29.13
C ALA A 11 -49.97 1.72 -29.59
N VAL A 12 -49.31 2.00 -30.72
CA VAL A 12 -48.13 1.29 -31.18
C VAL A 12 -46.96 1.77 -30.32
N PHE A 13 -46.29 0.86 -29.62
CA PHE A 13 -44.90 1.06 -29.19
C PHE A 13 -44.10 -0.19 -29.48
N SER A 14 -43.69 -0.30 -30.75
CA SER A 14 -42.47 -1.03 -31.11
C SER A 14 -41.29 -0.29 -30.48
N LEU A 15 -40.72 -0.83 -29.41
CA LEU A 15 -39.39 -0.44 -28.98
C LEU A 15 -38.40 -1.53 -29.42
N LEU A 16 -37.83 -1.31 -30.60
CA LEU A 16 -36.55 -1.89 -31.01
C LEU A 16 -35.48 -1.40 -30.04
N ILE A 17 -35.20 -2.16 -28.97
CA ILE A 17 -33.98 -1.95 -28.19
C ILE A 17 -32.87 -2.63 -28.98
N GLY A 18 -32.25 -1.84 -29.86
CA GLY A 18 -30.99 -2.20 -30.48
C GLY A 18 -29.97 -2.49 -29.38
N GLY A 19 -29.56 -3.75 -29.29
CA GLY A 19 -28.47 -4.17 -28.41
C GLY A 19 -27.18 -3.52 -28.87
N LEU A 20 -26.87 -2.34 -28.33
CA LEU A 20 -25.51 -1.81 -28.30
C LEU A 20 -24.70 -2.71 -27.38
N VAL A 21 -24.09 -3.74 -27.96
CA VAL A 21 -23.00 -4.49 -27.35
C VAL A 21 -21.84 -3.51 -27.26
N PHE A 22 -21.70 -2.86 -26.10
CA PHE A 22 -20.47 -2.14 -25.79
C PHE A 22 -19.35 -3.18 -25.75
N PRO A 23 -18.32 -3.09 -26.60
CA PRO A 23 -17.13 -3.89 -26.38
C PRO A 23 -16.55 -3.42 -25.03
N PHE A 24 -16.55 -4.32 -24.05
CA PHE A 24 -15.76 -4.17 -22.84
C PHE A 24 -14.29 -4.10 -23.30
N GLN A 25 -13.81 -2.87 -23.52
CA GLN A 25 -12.42 -2.62 -23.83
C GLN A 25 -11.64 -2.92 -22.55
N SER A 26 -11.11 -4.14 -22.50
CA SER A 26 -10.07 -4.54 -21.56
C SER A 26 -8.87 -3.61 -21.75
N LEU A 27 -8.83 -2.53 -20.96
CA LEU A 27 -7.62 -1.77 -20.69
C LEU A 27 -6.75 -2.59 -19.72
N ALA A 28 -6.33 -3.77 -20.18
CA ALA A 28 -5.09 -4.34 -19.69
C ALA A 28 -3.97 -3.52 -20.35
N GLU A 29 -3.90 -2.26 -19.95
CA GLU A 29 -2.75 -1.43 -20.26
C GLU A 29 -1.58 -2.14 -19.58
N ASN A 30 -0.64 -2.56 -20.42
CA ASN A 30 0.59 -3.20 -20.03
C ASN A 30 1.42 -2.17 -19.26
N GLU A 31 1.05 -1.92 -17.99
CA GLU A 31 1.85 -1.16 -17.05
C GLU A 31 3.13 -1.95 -16.83
N LYS A 32 4.11 -1.73 -17.69
CA LYS A 32 5.51 -1.90 -17.33
C LYS A 32 5.73 -1.03 -16.09
N MET A 33 5.60 -1.65 -14.93
CA MET A 33 5.66 -0.95 -13.66
C MET A 33 6.99 -0.18 -13.58
N LYS A 34 6.87 1.12 -13.33
CA LYS A 34 7.99 2.03 -13.14
C LYS A 34 8.88 1.49 -12.01
N PRO A 35 10.22 1.55 -12.15
CA PRO A 35 11.11 1.23 -11.03
C PRO A 35 10.74 2.11 -9.82
N LEU A 36 10.79 1.52 -8.63
CA LEU A 36 10.39 2.19 -7.40
C LEU A 36 11.23 3.46 -7.22
N ASN A 37 10.57 4.62 -7.23
CA ASN A 37 11.27 5.89 -7.04
C ASN A 37 11.30 6.27 -5.55
N ALA A 38 12.08 7.30 -5.17
CA ALA A 38 12.25 7.69 -3.77
C ALA A 38 10.95 8.15 -3.08
N GLU A 39 10.02 8.75 -3.83
CA GLU A 39 8.71 9.14 -3.30
C GLU A 39 7.85 7.90 -3.03
N ASP A 40 7.82 6.96 -3.97
CA ASP A 40 7.09 5.69 -3.80
C ASP A 40 7.61 4.92 -2.58
N PHE A 41 8.94 4.83 -2.44
CA PHE A 41 9.60 4.24 -1.27
C PHE A 41 9.16 4.94 0.02
N SER A 42 9.18 6.28 0.04
CA SER A 42 8.75 7.06 1.21
C SER A 42 7.30 6.79 1.57
N GLN A 43 6.40 6.70 0.57
CA GLN A 43 5.00 6.37 0.79
C GLN A 43 4.83 4.97 1.38
N ILE A 44 5.54 3.97 0.86
CA ILE A 44 5.49 2.58 1.35
C ILE A 44 5.97 2.49 2.79
N VAL A 45 7.12 3.11 3.10
CA VAL A 45 7.65 3.08 4.46
C VAL A 45 6.72 3.82 5.42
N ARG A 46 6.11 4.94 5.00
CA ARG A 46 5.09 5.63 5.80
C ARG A 46 3.91 4.71 6.14
N LEU A 47 3.38 4.00 5.15
CA LEU A 47 2.28 3.06 5.34
C LEU A 47 2.64 1.95 6.35
N ILE A 48 3.89 1.49 6.37
CA ILE A 48 4.37 0.50 7.35
C ILE A 48 4.44 1.11 8.75
N ILE A 49 5.14 2.24 8.92
CA ILE A 49 5.37 2.81 10.26
C ILE A 49 4.12 3.39 10.91
N ASP A 50 3.11 3.69 10.11
CA ASP A 50 1.81 4.17 10.57
C ASP A 50 0.75 3.07 10.65
N HIS A 51 1.11 1.82 10.33
CA HIS A 51 0.16 0.71 10.41
C HIS A 51 -0.31 0.49 11.86
N PRO A 52 -1.63 0.40 12.14
CA PRO A 52 -2.17 0.26 13.49
C PRO A 52 -1.54 -0.88 14.29
N ASP A 53 -1.32 -2.03 13.65
CA ASP A 53 -0.81 -3.22 14.31
C ASP A 53 0.63 -3.07 14.81
N LEU A 54 1.43 -2.16 14.21
CA LEU A 54 2.79 -1.89 14.66
C LEU A 54 2.86 -0.93 15.86
N GLN A 55 1.82 -0.12 16.07
CA GLN A 55 1.89 1.04 16.99
C GLN A 55 2.17 0.63 18.44
N GLN A 56 1.63 -0.52 18.87
CA GLN A 56 1.77 -1.01 20.23
C GLN A 56 3.22 -1.37 20.59
N TYR A 57 4.06 -1.70 19.61
CA TYR A 57 5.43 -2.16 19.83
C TYR A 57 6.44 -1.01 19.95
N TYR A 58 6.09 0.19 19.51
CA TYR A 58 7.07 1.28 19.47
C TYR A 58 7.43 1.83 20.83
N HIS A 59 6.49 1.85 21.78
CA HIS A 59 6.69 2.36 23.15
C HIS A 59 7.45 3.69 23.18
N ALA A 60 7.00 4.69 22.40
CA ALA A 60 7.72 5.95 22.16
C ALA A 60 8.03 6.75 23.43
N GLU A 61 7.31 6.48 24.52
CA GLU A 61 7.51 7.03 25.86
C GLU A 61 8.74 6.47 26.60
N LEU A 62 9.27 5.33 26.17
CA LEU A 62 10.44 4.71 26.78
C LEU A 62 11.73 5.37 26.29
N PRO A 63 12.77 5.48 27.14
CA PRO A 63 14.06 6.03 26.74
C PRO A 63 14.63 5.33 25.51
N GLY A 64 15.07 6.12 24.52
CA GLY A 64 15.69 5.60 23.31
C GLY A 64 14.74 5.04 22.26
N ARG A 65 13.41 5.18 22.41
CA ARG A 65 12.40 4.75 21.42
C ARG A 65 11.95 5.84 20.44
N ALA A 66 12.19 7.10 20.79
CA ALA A 66 11.94 8.25 19.93
C ALA A 66 13.25 9.05 19.69
N PRO A 67 13.50 9.53 18.46
CA PRO A 67 12.70 9.30 17.25
C PRO A 67 12.73 7.83 16.80
N LEU A 68 11.75 7.44 15.98
CA LEU A 68 11.80 6.13 15.32
C LEU A 68 13.05 6.10 14.42
N ARG A 69 13.84 5.03 14.52
CA ARG A 69 15.00 4.80 13.65
C ARG A 69 14.67 3.78 12.58
N ILE A 70 15.11 4.01 11.36
CA ILE A 70 15.03 3.07 10.24
C ILE A 70 16.45 2.80 9.74
N LEU A 71 16.79 1.51 9.63
CA LEU A 71 18.07 1.09 9.10
C LEU A 71 18.15 1.39 7.60
N LYS A 72 19.10 2.22 7.21
CA LYS A 72 19.43 2.52 5.82
C LYS A 72 20.28 1.41 5.21
N GLN A 73 19.90 0.97 4.03
CA GLN A 73 20.67 0.05 3.19
C GLN A 73 21.18 0.79 1.94
N GLU A 74 22.29 0.33 1.36
CA GLU A 74 22.89 0.95 0.16
C GLU A 74 21.96 0.92 -1.05
N SER A 75 21.08 -0.08 -1.14
CA SER A 75 20.09 -0.23 -2.23
C SER A 75 18.89 0.73 -2.09
N PHE A 76 18.74 1.41 -0.96
CA PHE A 76 17.60 2.28 -0.68
C PHE A 76 17.91 3.75 -1.02
N PRO A 77 16.89 4.61 -1.14
CA PRO A 77 17.10 6.03 -1.37
C PRO A 77 18.04 6.65 -0.35
N GLU A 78 18.84 7.62 -0.80
CA GLU A 78 19.87 8.27 0.03
C GLU A 78 19.27 9.05 1.20
N LYS A 79 18.07 9.61 1.01
CA LYS A 79 17.34 10.41 2.00
C LYS A 79 15.90 9.93 2.06
N LEU A 80 15.34 10.00 3.27
CA LEU A 80 13.97 9.63 3.57
C LEU A 80 13.35 10.75 4.42
N LEU A 81 12.28 11.38 3.92
CA LEU A 81 11.60 12.48 4.62
C LEU A 81 10.30 11.96 5.25
N LEU A 82 10.46 11.35 6.42
CA LEU A 82 9.36 10.82 7.22
C LEU A 82 9.38 11.43 8.62
N SER A 83 8.21 11.43 9.25
CA SER A 83 8.02 11.85 10.63
C SER A 83 7.18 10.82 11.36
N LYS A 84 7.49 10.56 12.63
CA LYS A 84 6.73 9.70 13.51
C LYS A 84 6.84 10.24 14.94
N PHE A 85 5.78 10.11 15.74
CA PHE A 85 5.71 10.69 17.10
C PHE A 85 5.98 12.21 17.10
N ASP A 86 5.48 12.90 16.09
CA ASP A 86 5.65 14.35 15.86
C ASP A 86 7.10 14.82 15.72
N VAL A 87 8.05 13.91 15.50
CA VAL A 87 9.46 14.19 15.24
C VAL A 87 9.93 13.53 13.94
N PRO A 88 10.99 14.02 13.29
CA PRO A 88 11.57 13.37 12.12
C PRO A 88 12.04 11.94 12.44
N VAL A 89 11.86 11.03 11.50
CA VAL A 89 12.43 9.67 11.58
C VAL A 89 13.94 9.75 11.33
N ASP A 90 14.71 9.06 12.16
CA ASP A 90 16.15 8.90 11.96
C ASP A 90 16.40 7.78 10.94
N TYR A 91 17.08 8.10 9.84
CA TYR A 91 17.38 7.17 8.77
C TYR A 91 18.89 7.02 8.62
N LEU A 92 19.43 5.96 9.22
CA LEU A 92 20.85 5.85 9.52
C LEU A 92 21.41 4.50 9.04
N PRO A 93 22.65 4.46 8.49
CA PRO A 93 23.31 3.21 8.15
C PRO A 93 23.71 2.44 9.42
N ARG A 94 24.03 1.15 9.27
CA ARG A 94 24.27 0.25 10.43
C ARG A 94 25.39 0.74 11.34
N GLU A 95 26.41 1.35 10.76
CA GLU A 95 27.62 1.81 11.45
C GLU A 95 27.34 2.97 12.41
N GLU A 96 26.23 3.68 12.22
CA GLU A 96 25.80 4.79 13.07
C GLU A 96 24.91 4.33 14.24
N ILE A 97 24.41 3.09 14.21
CA ILE A 97 23.64 2.49 15.30
C ILE A 97 24.61 1.96 16.36
N ARG A 98 24.59 2.59 17.54
CA ARG A 98 25.48 2.24 18.66
C ARG A 98 24.90 1.11 19.51
N GLU A 99 25.77 0.50 20.30
CA GLU A 99 25.36 -0.43 21.37
C GLU A 99 24.44 0.30 22.36
N GLY A 100 23.23 -0.23 22.58
CA GLY A 100 22.16 0.44 23.34
C GLY A 100 21.12 1.19 22.50
N ASP A 101 21.34 1.40 21.20
CA ASP A 101 20.38 2.00 20.25
C ASP A 101 19.64 0.92 19.43
N GLU A 102 19.14 -0.12 20.11
CA GLU A 102 18.57 -1.31 19.46
C GLU A 102 17.14 -1.11 18.93
N ALA A 103 16.52 0.02 19.25
CA ALA A 103 15.21 0.41 18.76
C ALA A 103 15.29 0.99 17.33
N TYR A 104 15.38 0.10 16.34
CA TYR A 104 15.33 0.43 14.93
C TYR A 104 14.44 -0.52 14.15
N LEU A 105 13.79 -0.02 13.10
CA LEU A 105 13.09 -0.81 12.10
C LEU A 105 14.06 -1.16 10.98
N ASP A 106 14.21 -2.45 10.70
CA ASP A 106 15.04 -2.98 9.63
C ASP A 106 14.15 -3.46 8.48
N LEU A 107 14.16 -2.73 7.36
CA LEU A 107 13.48 -3.15 6.13
C LEU A 107 14.38 -4.15 5.40
N LYS A 108 14.26 -5.44 5.74
CA LYS A 108 15.12 -6.51 5.21
C LYS A 108 15.10 -6.60 3.70
N LYS A 109 13.92 -6.45 3.10
CA LYS A 109 13.72 -6.69 1.67
C LYS A 109 12.56 -5.87 1.15
N ILE A 110 12.70 -5.32 -0.06
CA ILE A 110 11.62 -4.69 -0.82
C ILE A 110 11.72 -5.20 -2.25
N ASP A 111 10.77 -6.05 -2.64
CA ASP A 111 10.73 -6.62 -3.98
C ASP A 111 9.48 -6.20 -4.75
N LEU A 112 9.62 -6.23 -6.07
CA LEU A 112 8.50 -6.13 -6.98
C LEU A 112 8.14 -7.53 -7.49
N GLU A 113 7.02 -8.07 -7.01
CA GLU A 113 6.52 -9.40 -7.35
C GLU A 113 5.14 -9.31 -8.00
N SER A 114 5.01 -9.78 -9.25
CA SER A 114 3.72 -9.88 -9.95
C SER A 114 2.87 -8.59 -9.96
N GLY A 115 3.52 -7.42 -10.04
CA GLY A 115 2.83 -6.13 -10.03
C GLY A 115 2.44 -5.63 -8.63
N LYS A 116 3.01 -6.21 -7.58
CA LYS A 116 2.87 -5.79 -6.19
C LYS A 116 4.23 -5.53 -5.58
N ILE A 117 4.27 -4.70 -4.55
CA ILE A 117 5.48 -4.57 -3.73
C ILE A 117 5.33 -5.42 -2.49
N VAL A 118 6.37 -6.18 -2.17
CA VAL A 118 6.45 -6.99 -0.98
C VAL A 118 7.59 -6.46 -0.13
N VAL A 119 7.27 -6.08 1.11
CA VAL A 119 8.25 -5.61 2.09
C VAL A 119 8.32 -6.57 3.26
N GLU A 120 9.51 -7.05 3.57
CA GLU A 120 9.82 -7.79 4.78
C GLU A 120 10.59 -6.88 5.73
N PHE A 121 10.17 -6.83 6.99
CA PHE A 121 10.78 -5.96 7.98
C PHE A 121 10.86 -6.60 9.36
N GLU A 122 11.73 -6.06 10.21
CA GLU A 122 11.90 -6.48 11.60
C GLU A 122 12.02 -5.26 12.51
N TYR A 123 11.50 -5.35 13.73
CA TYR A 123 11.72 -4.42 14.83
C TYR A 123 12.37 -5.20 15.99
N PRO A 124 13.71 -5.36 15.99
CA PRO A 124 14.38 -6.40 16.76
C PRO A 124 14.24 -6.27 18.27
N ILE A 125 14.15 -5.05 18.80
CA ILE A 125 14.07 -4.80 20.24
C ILE A 125 12.78 -5.37 20.89
N GLU A 126 11.72 -5.58 20.10
CA GLU A 126 10.48 -6.23 20.55
C GLU A 126 10.35 -7.67 20.02
N GLY A 127 11.35 -8.19 19.30
CA GLY A 127 11.25 -9.51 18.66
C GLY A 127 10.18 -9.58 17.57
N VAL A 128 9.80 -8.45 16.97
CA VAL A 128 8.72 -8.40 15.98
C VAL A 128 9.27 -8.50 14.57
N ALA A 129 8.66 -9.35 13.74
CA ALA A 129 8.88 -9.40 12.31
C ALA A 129 7.56 -9.24 11.56
N GLY A 130 7.62 -8.69 10.35
CA GLY A 130 6.41 -8.51 9.55
C GLY A 130 6.64 -8.55 8.06
N LYS A 131 5.52 -8.71 7.36
CA LYS A 131 5.43 -8.72 5.91
C LYS A 131 4.25 -7.86 5.47
N ALA A 132 4.51 -6.94 4.54
CA ALA A 132 3.50 -6.08 3.97
C ALA A 132 3.47 -6.24 2.44
N GLU A 133 2.29 -6.45 1.87
CA GLU A 133 2.05 -6.47 0.43
C GLU A 133 1.30 -5.20 0.03
N PHE A 134 1.77 -4.52 -1.02
CA PHE A 134 1.22 -3.26 -1.52
C PHE A 134 0.75 -3.42 -2.96
N GLY A 135 -0.38 -2.80 -3.26
CA GLY A 135 -0.84 -2.58 -4.63
C GLY A 135 -0.83 -1.11 -4.98
N ASN A 136 -0.58 -0.82 -6.25
CA ASN A 136 -0.79 0.51 -6.80
C ASN A 136 -2.23 0.62 -7.31
N GLN A 137 -2.99 1.59 -6.80
CA GLN A 137 -4.33 1.91 -7.27
C GLN A 137 -4.33 3.36 -7.74
N GLN A 138 -4.46 3.57 -9.05
CA GLN A 138 -4.56 4.90 -9.67
C GLN A 138 -3.36 5.83 -9.34
N GLY A 139 -2.16 5.27 -9.21
CA GLY A 139 -0.94 6.02 -8.91
C GLY A 139 -0.65 6.18 -7.41
N ALA A 140 -1.47 5.62 -6.52
CA ALA A 140 -1.23 5.62 -5.08
C ALA A 140 -0.98 4.20 -4.54
N TRP A 141 0.04 4.03 -3.70
CA TRP A 141 0.28 2.78 -3.00
C TRP A 141 -0.70 2.59 -1.84
N ALA A 142 -1.23 1.38 -1.69
CA ALA A 142 -2.08 0.96 -0.59
C ALA A 142 -1.69 -0.43 -0.09
N ILE A 143 -1.80 -0.65 1.21
CA ILE A 143 -1.59 -1.97 1.83
C ILE A 143 -2.74 -2.90 1.41
N GLN A 144 -2.39 -4.04 0.84
CA GLN A 144 -3.31 -5.14 0.53
C GLN A 144 -3.30 -6.21 1.62
N ARG A 145 -2.13 -6.46 2.21
CA ARG A 145 -1.93 -7.44 3.27
C ARG A 145 -0.85 -6.93 4.22
N PHE A 146 -1.07 -7.12 5.51
CA PHE A 146 -0.11 -6.79 6.54
C PHE A 146 -0.12 -7.91 7.58
N GLU A 147 1.03 -8.49 7.84
CA GLU A 147 1.18 -9.59 8.79
C GLU A 147 2.34 -9.28 9.73
N ILE A 148 2.12 -9.57 11.01
CA ILE A 148 3.11 -9.45 12.07
C ILE A 148 3.21 -10.78 12.78
N VAL A 149 4.42 -11.16 13.15
CA VAL A 149 4.70 -12.28 14.05
C VAL A 149 5.69 -11.84 15.13
N GLU A 150 5.39 -12.21 16.36
CA GLU A 150 6.33 -12.12 17.49
C GLU A 150 7.26 -13.35 17.46
N ARG A 151 8.53 -13.17 17.81
CA ARG A 151 9.56 -14.22 17.83
C ARG A 151 10.12 -14.47 19.22
#